data_AF-A0A1S7SD05-F1
#
_entry.id   AF-A0A1S7SD05-F1
#
_cell.length_a   1.000
_cell.length_b   1.000
_cell.length_c   1.000
_cell.angle_alpha   90.00
_cell.angle_beta   90.00
_cell.angle_gamma   90.00
#
_symmetry.space_group_name_H-M   'P 1'
#
loop_
_entity.id
_entity.type
_entity.pdbx_description
1 polymer ?
#
loop_
_entity_poly.entity_id
_entity_poly.type
_entity_poly.pdbx_seq_one_letter_code
_entity_poly.pdbx_strand_id
1 'polypeptide(L)' 'MYKTLVDQLDKERAHRNNPKDALIADTCLQRGLALVTNDRPLLRVAELNNIPTFNLEGSR' A
#
# COMPACT_ATOMS: atom_id res chain seq x y z
N MET A 1 6.51 9.07 7.51
CA MET A 1 6.30 8.27 6.29
C MET A 1 4.81 8.04 6.03
N TYR A 2 4.04 7.57 7.02
CA TYR A 2 2.57 7.54 7.02
C TYR A 2 1.83 8.64 6.22
N LYS A 3 2.05 9.93 6.52
CA LYS A 3 1.31 11.04 5.87
C LYS A 3 1.51 11.08 4.35
N THR A 4 2.73 10.81 3.87
CA THR A 4 3.03 10.74 2.44
C THR A 4 2.31 9.57 1.77
N LEU A 5 2.18 8.42 2.45
CA LEU A 5 1.45 7.27 1.93
C LEU A 5 -0.05 7.57 1.82
N VAL A 6 -0.63 8.28 2.79
CA VAL A 6 -2.02 8.77 2.70
C VAL A 6 -2.19 9.68 1.48
N ASP A 7 -1.31 10.68 1.32
CA ASP A 7 -1.38 11.60 0.17
C ASP A 7 -1.23 10.89 -1.18
N GLN A 8 -0.39 9.84 -1.25
CA GLN A 8 -0.21 9.03 -2.45
C GLN A 8 -1.45 8.19 -2.75
N LEU A 9 -2.05 7.56 -1.73
CA LEU A 9 -3.30 6.80 -1.88
C LEU A 9 -4.46 7.70 -2.28
N ASP A 10 -4.56 8.91 -1.72
CA ASP A 10 -5.60 9.87 -2.09
C ASP A 10 -5.45 10.38 -3.53
N LYS A 11 -4.21 10.48 -4.04
CA LYS A 11 -3.92 10.79 -5.45
C LYS A 11 -4.31 9.66 -6.40
N GLU A 12 -4.08 8.40 -6.01
CA GLU A 12 -4.49 7.24 -6.82
C GLU A 12 -6.02 7.07 -6.79
N ARG A 13 -6.61 7.07 -5.58
CA ARG A 13 -8.06 7.03 -5.35
C ARG A 13 -8.40 7.44 -3.92
N ALA A 14 -8.97 8.62 -3.74
CA ALA A 14 -9.50 9.07 -2.45
C ALA A 14 -10.55 8.09 -1.89
N HIS A 15 -10.29 7.55 -0.70
CA HIS A 15 -11.16 6.58 -0.06
C HIS A 15 -11.02 6.65 1.46
N ARG A 16 -12.14 6.44 2.19
CA ARG A 16 -12.18 6.55 3.66
C ARG A 16 -11.24 5.59 4.40
N ASN A 17 -10.81 4.52 3.73
CA ASN A 17 -9.89 3.53 4.30
C ASN A 17 -8.41 3.85 4.03
N ASN A 18 -8.08 4.86 3.21
CA ASN A 18 -6.70 5.21 2.90
C ASN A 18 -5.82 5.46 4.14
N PRO A 19 -6.32 6.04 5.26
CA PRO A 19 -5.56 6.08 6.50
C PRO A 19 -5.15 4.70 7.03
N LYS A 20 -6.03 3.70 6.93
CA LYS A 20 -5.74 2.33 7.38
C LYS A 20 -4.75 1.64 6.43
N ASP A 21 -4.96 1.80 5.13
CA ASP A 21 -4.09 1.22 4.11
C ASP A 21 -2.68 1.81 4.17
N ALA A 22 -2.57 3.12 4.45
CA ALA A 22 -1.30 3.78 4.71
C ALA A 22 -0.61 3.27 5.98
N LEU A 23 -1.34 2.97 7.06
CA LEU A 23 -0.75 2.37 8.26
C LEU A 23 -0.19 0.96 7.99
N ILE A 24 -0.90 0.17 7.17
CA ILE A 24 -0.45 -1.17 6.78
C ILE A 24 0.83 -1.04 5.95
N ALA A 25 0.84 -0.19 4.92
CA ALA A 25 2.03 0.03 4.09
C ALA A 25 3.22 0.58 4.90
N ASP A 26 2.99 1.54 5.80
CA ASP A 26 4.03 2.09 6.69
C ASP A 26 4.62 1.00 7.59
N THR A 27 3.78 0.11 8.11
CA THR A 27 4.22 -1.04 8.92
C THR A 27 5.06 -2.00 8.10
N CYS A 28 4.62 -2.35 6.89
CA CYS A 28 5.38 -3.23 5.98
C CYS A 28 6.76 -2.64 5.66
N LEU A 29 6.83 -1.35 5.35
CA LEU A 29 8.08 -0.65 5.06
C LEU A 29 9.03 -0.65 6.27
N GLN A 30 8.54 -0.29 7.46
CA GLN A 30 9.36 -0.22 8.68
C GLN A 30 9.87 -1.58 9.14
N ARG A 31 9.12 -2.65 8.86
CA ARG A 31 9.44 -4.01 9.31
C ARG A 31 10.10 -4.86 8.22
N GLY A 32 10.24 -4.34 6.99
CA GLY A 32 10.73 -5.10 5.85
C GLY A 32 9.82 -6.29 5.49
N LEU A 33 8.51 -6.17 5.71
CA LEU A 33 7.53 -7.20 5.38
C LEU A 33 6.99 -7.00 3.97
N ALA A 34 6.72 -8.11 3.28
CA ALA A 34 6.00 -8.06 2.03
C ALA A 34 4.52 -7.74 2.26
N LEU A 35 3.96 -6.88 1.42
CA LEU A 35 2.55 -6.55 1.39
C LEU A 35 1.80 -7.50 0.45
N VAL A 36 0.85 -8.25 1.00
CA VAL A 36 -0.02 -9.15 0.24
C VAL A 36 -1.42 -8.53 0.18
N THR A 37 -1.90 -8.17 -1.00
CA THR A 37 -3.21 -7.53 -1.17
C THR A 37 -3.75 -7.69 -2.59
N ASN A 38 -5.05 -7.48 -2.79
CA ASN A 38 -5.68 -7.31 -4.11
C ASN A 38 -6.11 -5.86 -4.37
N ASP A 39 -5.88 -4.94 -3.42
CA ASP A 39 -6.18 -3.53 -3.62
C ASP A 39 -5.15 -2.88 -4.57
N ARG A 40 -5.59 -2.51 -5.77
CA ARG A 40 -4.72 -1.98 -6.84
C ARG A 40 -4.06 -0.64 -6.47
N PRO A 41 -4.78 0.39 -5.96
CA PRO A 41 -4.15 1.59 -5.43
C PRO A 41 -3.06 1.29 -4.40
N LEU A 42 -3.34 0.40 -3.45
CA LEU A 42 -2.38 0.06 -2.40
C LEU A 42 -1.16 -0.71 -2.94
N LEU A 43 -1.34 -1.64 -3.89
CA LEU A 43 -0.23 -2.31 -4.58
C LEU A 43 0.70 -1.29 -5.25
N ARG A 44 0.12 -0.35 -6.02
CA ARG A 44 0.88 0.65 -6.75
C ARG A 44 1.65 1.58 -5.83
N VAL A 45 1.02 2.04 -4.74
CA VAL A 45 1.69 2.84 -3.71
C VAL A 45 2.80 2.04 -3.03
N ALA A 46 2.59 0.77 -2.73
CA ALA A 46 3.61 -0.08 -2.12
C ALA A 46 4.85 -0.27 -3.02
N GLU A 47 4.63 -0.55 -4.31
CA GLU A 47 5.71 -0.66 -5.32
C GLU A 47 6.52 0.64 -5.46
N LEU A 48 5.84 1.79 -5.50
CA LEU A 48 6.49 3.11 -5.56
C LEU A 48 7.39 3.40 -4.35
N ASN A 49 7.10 2.79 -3.20
CA ASN A 49 7.86 2.98 -1.97
C ASN A 49 8.82 1.81 -1.68
N ASN A 50 9.10 0.95 -2.67
CA ASN A 50 9.98 -0.21 -2.55
C ASN A 50 9.54 -1.23 -1.48
N ILE A 51 8.24 -1.31 -1.22
CA ILE A 51 7.67 -2.36 -0.38
C ILE A 51 7.49 -3.60 -1.28
N PRO A 52 8.04 -4.78 -0.92
CA PRO A 52 7.80 -6.00 -1.68
C PRO A 52 6.29 -6.32 -1.72
N THR A 53 5.73 -6.60 -2.89
CA THR A 53 4.29 -6.83 -3.06
C THR A 53 3.98 -8.23 -3.61
N PHE A 54 2.83 -8.78 -3.20
CA PHE A 54 2.21 -9.95 -3.82
C PHE A 54 0.75 -9.66 -4.15
N ASN A 55 0.40 -9.71 -5.43
CA ASN A 55 -0.97 -9.51 -5.88
C ASN A 55 -1.77 -10.82 -5.79
N LEU A 56 -2.81 -10.83 -4.94
CA LEU A 56 -3.68 -11.99 -4.76
C LEU A 56 -4.54 -12.33 -6.00
N GLU A 57 -4.81 -11.38 -6.90
CA GLU A 57 -5.57 -11.65 -8.13
C GLU A 57 -4.77 -12.45 -9.17
N GLY A 58 -3.42 -12.39 -9.11
CA GLY A 58 -2.52 -13.04 -10.08
C GLY A 58 -2.06 -14.45 -9.70
N SER A 59 -2.53 -14.98 -8.56
CA SER A 59 -2.07 -16.27 -8.00
C SER A 59 -2.96 -17.47 -8.41
N ARG A 60 -3.62 -17.39 -9.58
CA ARG A 60 -4.47 -18.47 -10.12
C ARG A 60 -3.85 -19.11 -11.35
#